data_AF-A0A4U1D1P3-F1
#
_entry.id   AF-A0A4U1D1P3-F1
#
_cell.length_a   1.000
_cell.length_b   1.000
_cell.length_c   1.000
_cell.angle_alpha   90.00
_cell.angle_beta   90.00
_cell.angle_gamma   90.00
#
_symmetry.space_group_name_H-M   'P 1'
#
loop_
_entity.id
_entity.type
_entity.pdbx_description
1 polymer ?
#
loop_
_entity_poly.entity_id
_entity_poly.type
_entity_poly.pdbx_seq_one_letter_code
_entity_poly.pdbx_strand_id
1 'polypeptide(L)' 'MNIIHPEMLKQLRSYYTPGTRVMLLKMNDPYTKLQPGSKGTVTSVDDIGTIHVSWDSGGSLGVAFGEDLCKRIEE' A
#
# COMPACT_ATOMS: atom_id res chain seq x y z
N MET A 1 10.88 -0.82 18.15
CA MET A 1 10.16 0.06 17.20
C MET A 1 10.92 -0.02 15.89
N ASN A 2 10.37 -0.64 14.85
CA ASN A 2 10.98 -0.62 13.51
C ASN A 2 10.67 0.74 12.89
N ILE A 3 11.57 1.69 13.15
CA ILE A 3 11.47 3.04 12.62
C ILE A 3 11.89 2.95 11.16
N ILE A 4 10.95 3.11 10.23
CA ILE A 4 11.32 3.24 8.82
C ILE A 4 12.18 4.49 8.67
N HIS A 5 13.34 4.34 8.02
CA HIS A 5 14.27 5.45 7.84
C HIS A 5 13.58 6.61 7.10
N PRO A 6 13.82 7.87 7.51
CA PRO A 6 13.15 9.03 6.92
C PRO A 6 13.40 9.19 5.41
N GLU A 7 14.55 8.72 4.91
CA GLU A 7 14.83 8.66 3.48
C GLU A 7 13.94 7.64 2.76
N MET A 8 13.77 6.43 3.30
CA MET A 8 12.85 5.43 2.75
C MET A 8 11.41 5.93 2.77
N LEU A 9 10.99 6.59 3.85
CA LEU A 9 9.66 7.19 3.94
C LEU A 9 9.43 8.24 2.84
N LYS A 10 10.41 9.11 2.59
CA LYS A 10 10.36 10.07 1.49
C LYS A 10 10.28 9.38 0.13
N GLN A 11 11.06 8.32 -0.08
CA GLN A 11 10.99 7.54 -1.32
C GLN A 11 9.63 6.87 -1.50
N LEU A 12 9.08 6.26 -0.45
CA LEU A 12 7.74 5.66 -0.45
C LEU A 12 6.67 6.70 -0.82
N ARG A 13 6.68 7.86 -0.17
CA ARG A 13 5.76 8.98 -0.48
C ARG A 13 5.91 9.50 -1.90
N SER A 14 7.12 9.53 -2.42
CA SER A 14 7.39 9.98 -3.78
C SER A 14 7.05 8.93 -4.84
N TYR A 15 7.12 7.65 -4.51
CA TYR A 15 6.84 6.54 -5.41
C TYR A 15 5.35 6.19 -5.46
N TYR A 16 4.72 6.15 -4.28
CA TYR A 16 3.29 5.93 -4.05
C TYR A 16 2.61 7.25 -3.75
N THR A 17 2.44 8.07 -4.78
CA THR A 17 1.71 9.33 -4.65
C THR A 17 0.20 9.09 -4.59
N PRO A 18 -0.56 9.93 -3.87
CA PRO A 18 -2.02 9.88 -3.89
C PRO A 18 -2.55 9.93 -5.33
N GLY A 19 -3.47 9.02 -5.67
CA GLY A 19 -4.00 8.83 -7.02
C GLY A 19 -3.28 7.75 -7.84
N THR A 20 -2.13 7.24 -7.37
CA THR A 20 -1.43 6.14 -8.03
C THR A 20 -2.25 4.85 -7.92
N ARG A 21 -2.43 4.12 -9.03
CA ARG A 21 -3.00 2.77 -8.98
C ARG A 21 -1.95 1.73 -8.58
N VAL A 22 -2.37 0.83 -7.71
CA VAL A 22 -1.58 -0.30 -7.22
C VAL A 22 -2.41 -1.57 -7.31
N MET A 23 -1.72 -2.69 -7.42
CA MET A 23 -2.28 -4.03 -7.37
C MET A 23 -1.70 -4.75 -6.16
N LEU A 24 -2.56 -5.39 -5.39
CA LEU A 24 -2.15 -6.27 -4.30
C LEU A 24 -1.47 -7.49 -4.91
N LEU A 25 -0.24 -7.78 -4.52
CA LEU A 25 0.48 -8.98 -4.91
C LEU A 25 0.41 -10.05 -3.84
N LYS A 26 0.46 -9.64 -2.57
CA LYS A 26 0.39 -10.54 -1.42
C LYS A 26 -0.14 -9.77 -0.23
N MET A 27 -1.07 -10.39 0.47
CA MET A 27 -1.61 -9.90 1.73
C MET A 27 -1.43 -11.02 2.76
N ASN A 28 -0.86 -10.69 3.91
CA ASN A 28 -0.62 -11.69 4.97
C ASN A 28 -1.74 -11.72 6.03
N ASP A 29 -2.80 -10.94 5.83
CA ASP A 29 -3.92 -10.85 6.75
C ASP A 29 -5.04 -11.85 6.39
N PRO A 30 -5.43 -12.76 7.30
CA PRO A 30 -6.49 -13.75 7.05
C PRO A 30 -7.92 -13.19 7.23
N TYR A 31 -8.07 -11.97 7.74
CA TYR A 31 -9.37 -11.32 7.99
C TYR A 31 -9.81 -10.43 6.82
N THR A 32 -8.89 -10.09 5.92
CA THR A 32 -9.18 -9.32 4.73
C THR A 32 -9.84 -10.16 3.65
N LYS A 33 -10.71 -9.52 2.87
CA LYS A 33 -11.28 -10.12 1.65
C LYS A 33 -10.42 -9.87 0.41
N LEU A 34 -9.34 -9.09 0.56
CA LEU A 34 -8.48 -8.75 -0.56
C LEU A 34 -7.67 -9.96 -0.99
N GLN A 35 -7.74 -10.25 -2.29
CA GLN A 35 -6.98 -11.30 -2.92
C GLN A 35 -5.86 -10.71 -3.78
N PRO A 36 -4.75 -11.44 -3.97
CA PRO A 36 -3.73 -11.04 -4.93
C PRO A 36 -4.36 -10.83 -6.32
N GLY A 37 -4.05 -9.70 -6.97
CA GLY A 37 -4.70 -9.20 -8.18
C GLY A 37 -5.72 -8.09 -7.93
N SER A 38 -6.12 -7.86 -6.68
CA SER A 38 -7.02 -6.75 -6.33
C SER A 38 -6.37 -5.42 -6.69
N LYS A 39 -7.12 -4.52 -7.34
CA LYS A 39 -6.65 -3.17 -7.69
C LYS A 39 -7.11 -2.16 -6.65
N GLY A 40 -6.24 -1.18 -6.35
CA GLY A 40 -6.46 -0.16 -5.34
C GLY A 40 -5.78 1.15 -5.71
N THR A 41 -6.29 2.28 -5.22
CA THR A 41 -5.74 3.61 -5.48
C THR A 41 -5.11 4.11 -4.19
N VAL A 42 -3.84 4.48 -4.26
CA VAL A 42 -3.13 5.08 -3.13
C VAL A 42 -3.84 6.38 -2.75
N THR A 43 -4.16 6.53 -1.48
CA THR A 43 -4.77 7.74 -0.93
C THR A 43 -3.78 8.56 -0.12
N SER A 44 -2.86 7.94 0.61
CA SER A 44 -1.81 8.60 1.40
C SER A 44 -0.79 7.58 1.94
N VAL A 45 0.32 8.06 2.51
CA VAL A 45 1.34 7.23 3.18
C VAL A 45 1.65 7.82 4.55
N ASP A 46 1.45 7.04 5.62
CA ASP A 46 1.70 7.47 7.00
C ASP A 46 3.19 7.53 7.32
N ASP A 47 3.54 8.19 8.42
CA ASP A 47 4.92 8.38 8.87
C ASP A 47 5.62 7.09 9.31
N ILE A 48 4.86 6.01 9.51
CA ILE A 48 5.40 4.66 9.77
C ILE A 48 5.66 3.87 8.47
N GLY A 49 5.38 4.45 7.31
CA GLY A 49 5.56 3.85 5.97
C GLY A 49 4.48 2.84 5.57
N THR A 50 3.31 2.92 6.19
CA THR A 50 2.10 2.25 5.72
C THR A 50 1.51 3.04 4.55
N ILE A 51 1.20 2.35 3.45
CA ILE A 51 0.60 2.96 2.26
C ILE A 51 -0.91 2.75 2.35
N HIS A 52 -1.67 3.82 2.57
CA HIS A 52 -3.13 3.76 2.54
C HIS A 52 -3.60 3.62 1.10
N VAL A 53 -4.36 2.55 0.85
CA VAL A 53 -4.90 2.24 -0.46
C VAL A 53 -6.41 2.05 -0.35
N SER A 54 -7.15 2.76 -1.20
CA SER A 54 -8.58 2.54 -1.43
C SER A 54 -8.75 1.46 -2.48
N TRP A 55 -9.15 0.27 -2.05
CA TRP A 55 -9.35 -0.89 -2.92
C TRP A 55 -10.71 -0.84 -3.59
N ASP A 56 -10.73 -1.22 -4.86
CA ASP A 56 -11.93 -1.23 -5.70
C ASP A 56 -13.02 -2.16 -5.17
N SER A 57 -12.60 -3.23 -4.48
CA SER A 57 -13.49 -4.22 -3.87
C SER A 57 -14.29 -3.68 -2.66
N GLY A 58 -14.17 -2.40 -2.32
CA GLY A 58 -14.96 -1.76 -1.26
C GLY A 58 -14.29 -1.75 0.12
N GLY A 59 -12.98 -1.60 0.17
CA GLY A 59 -12.23 -1.48 1.44
C GLY A 59 -11.08 -0.49 1.34
N SER A 60 -10.79 0.22 2.42
CA SER A 60 -9.56 1.00 2.56
C SER A 60 -8.61 0.22 3.47
N LEU A 61 -7.61 -0.43 2.89
CA LEU A 61 -6.64 -1.22 3.64
C LEU A 61 -5.25 -0.68 3.39
N GLY A 62 -4.52 -0.47 4.48
CA GLY A 62 -3.12 -0.07 4.44
C GLY A 62 -2.24 -1.25 4.03
N VAL A 63 -1.25 -1.00 3.17
CA VAL A 63 -0.19 -1.94 2.85
C VAL A 63 0.99 -1.61 3.76
N ALA A 64 1.31 -2.49 4.70
CA ALA A 64 2.43 -2.31 5.60
C ALA A 64 3.74 -2.72 4.90
N PHE A 65 4.70 -1.79 4.82
CA PHE A 65 5.99 -2.06 4.19
C PHE A 65 6.76 -3.16 4.96
N GLY A 66 7.00 -4.30 4.30
CA GLY A 66 7.71 -5.44 4.85
C GLY A 66 6.82 -6.62 5.25
N GLU A 67 5.52 -6.40 5.44
CA GLU A 67 4.54 -7.46 5.70
C GLU A 67 3.70 -7.76 4.45
N ASP A 68 3.20 -6.70 3.82
CA ASP A 68 2.37 -6.80 2.63
C ASP A 68 3.15 -6.43 1.37
N LEU A 69 2.74 -7.00 0.22
CA LEU A 69 3.29 -6.64 -1.07
C LEU A 69 2.21 -6.08 -1.98
N CYS A 70 2.44 -4.86 -2.44
CA CYS A 70 1.71 -4.26 -3.55
C CYS A 70 2.68 -3.82 -4.64
N LYS A 71 2.17 -3.70 -5.86
CA LYS A 71 2.92 -3.18 -7.00
C LYS A 71 2.13 -2.06 -7.64
N ARG A 72 2.79 -0.94 -7.89
CA ARG A 72 2.24 0.13 -8.74
C ARG A 72 1.95 -0.41 -10.13
N ILE A 73 0.74 -0.17 -10.59
CA ILE A 73 0.33 -0.40 -11.97
C ILE A 73 0.04 0.96 -12.58
N GLU A 74 0.77 1.30 -13.62
CA GLU A 74 0.37 2.37 -14.54
C GLU A 74 -0.52 1.71 -15.58
N GLU A 75 -1.75 2.18 -15.68
CA GLU A 75 -2.67 1.82 -16.77
C GLU A 75 -2.54 2.85 -17.89
#